data_AF-A0AAU9P2M0-F1
#
_entry.id   AF-A0AAU9P2M0-F1
#
_cell.length_a   1.000
_cell.length_b   1.000
_cell.length_c   1.000
_cell.angle_alpha   90.00
_cell.angle_beta   90.00
_cell.angle_gamma   90.00
#
_symmetry.space_group_name_H-M   'P 1'
#
loop_
_entity.id
_entity.type
_entity.pdbx_description
1 polymer ?
#
loop_
_entity_poly.entity_id
_entity_poly.type
_entity_poly.pdbx_seq_one_letter_code
_entity_poly.pdbx_strand_id
1 'polypeptide(L)'
;MGKDKTKARGKGKGKVTSLNSSVGTDQSARLEEMITQMTQLNSTLERHMNETVRLAEYPLLMQYVRHLDPEDQVAAKAVKQSIHEKYKLNRK
;
A
#
# COMPACT_ATOMS: atom_id res chain seq x y z
N MET A 1 -79.59 -17.61 26.53
CA MET A 1 -79.00 -17.46 25.18
C MET A 1 -78.06 -16.27 25.23
N GLY A 2 -76.79 -16.28 24.86
CA GLY A 2 -75.82 -17.30 24.45
C GLY A 2 -74.44 -16.65 24.68
N LYS A 3 -73.48 -17.41 25.21
CA LYS A 3 -72.13 -16.96 25.51
C LYS A 3 -71.33 -16.93 24.20
N ASP A 4 -70.64 -15.84 23.90
CA ASP A 4 -69.50 -15.87 22.99
C ASP A 4 -68.22 -15.42 23.69
N LYS A 5 -67.28 -16.37 23.76
CA LYS A 5 -65.92 -16.21 24.23
C LYS A 5 -65.04 -16.13 23.00
N THR A 6 -64.31 -15.04 22.82
CA THR A 6 -63.15 -15.02 21.93
C THR A 6 -61.93 -14.54 22.69
N LYS A 7 -61.12 -15.51 23.16
CA LYS A 7 -59.73 -15.28 23.56
C LYS A 7 -58.91 -15.15 22.28
N ALA A 8 -58.33 -13.98 22.02
CA ALA A 8 -57.25 -13.82 21.07
C ALA A 8 -56.03 -13.23 21.79
N ARG A 9 -55.05 -14.09 22.02
CA ARG A 9 -53.75 -13.83 22.65
C ARG A 9 -52.86 -13.09 21.64
N GLY A 10 -52.89 -11.76 21.69
CA GLY A 10 -52.00 -10.89 20.92
C GLY A 10 -50.70 -10.60 21.64
N LYS A 11 -49.67 -11.36 21.27
CA LYS A 11 -48.23 -11.24 21.58
C LYS A 11 -47.74 -9.84 21.95
N GLY A 12 -46.88 -9.79 22.97
CA GLY A 12 -46.21 -8.59 23.45
C GLY A 12 -45.57 -7.77 22.33
N LYS A 13 -45.82 -6.45 22.37
CA LYS A 13 -44.94 -5.48 21.74
C LYS A 13 -43.68 -5.38 22.58
N GLY A 14 -42.83 -6.41 22.49
CA GLY A 14 -41.42 -6.25 22.75
C GLY A 14 -40.93 -5.21 21.76
N LYS A 15 -40.68 -3.99 22.24
CA LYS A 15 -39.82 -3.04 21.53
C LYS A 15 -38.44 -3.67 21.57
N VAL A 16 -38.16 -4.57 20.63
CA VAL A 16 -36.81 -5.04 20.36
C VAL A 16 -36.09 -3.82 19.82
N THR A 17 -35.46 -3.06 20.72
CA THR A 17 -34.31 -2.27 20.35
C THR A 17 -33.27 -3.28 19.88
N SER A 18 -33.20 -3.50 18.58
CA SER A 18 -32.15 -4.28 17.94
C SER A 18 -30.83 -3.54 18.14
N LEU A 19 -30.18 -3.76 19.28
CA LEU A 19 -28.88 -3.18 19.62
C LEU A 19 -27.69 -4.03 19.11
N ASN A 20 -27.91 -4.90 18.12
CA ASN A 20 -26.93 -5.94 17.80
C ASN A 20 -26.41 -5.91 16.35
N SER A 21 -26.52 -4.80 15.61
CA SER A 21 -26.10 -4.78 14.19
C SER A 21 -24.86 -3.97 13.83
N SER A 22 -24.08 -3.40 14.78
CA SER A 22 -22.93 -2.54 14.42
C SER A 22 -21.54 -3.14 14.64
N VAL A 23 -21.40 -4.21 15.43
CA VAL A 23 -20.05 -4.75 15.77
C VAL A 23 -19.38 -5.44 14.58
N GLY A 24 -20.14 -6.14 13.74
CA GLY A 24 -19.61 -6.84 12.56
C GLY A 24 -19.22 -5.91 11.42
N THR A 25 -19.97 -4.83 11.21
CA THR A 25 -19.68 -3.82 10.18
C THR A 25 -18.47 -2.97 10.55
N ASP A 26 -18.31 -2.61 11.83
CA ASP A 26 -17.18 -1.82 12.30
C ASP A 26 -15.86 -2.61 12.27
N GLN A 27 -15.91 -3.92 12.54
CA GLN A 27 -14.75 -4.80 12.40
C GLN A 27 -14.36 -5.01 10.93
N SER A 28 -15.33 -5.16 10.02
CA SER A 28 -15.07 -5.27 8.59
C SER A 28 -14.43 -4.00 8.03
N ALA A 29 -14.95 -2.82 8.39
CA ALA A 29 -14.40 -1.55 7.96
C ALA A 29 -12.96 -1.32 8.45
N ARG A 30 -12.66 -1.71 9.71
CA ARG A 30 -11.29 -1.65 10.25
C ARG A 30 -10.33 -2.59 9.54
N LEU A 31 -10.79 -3.77 9.11
CA LEU A 31 -9.97 -4.72 8.36
C LEU A 31 -9.63 -4.16 6.97
N GLU A 32 -10.62 -3.61 6.26
CA GLU A 32 -10.42 -2.98 4.95
C GLU A 32 -9.49 -1.77 5.02
N GLU A 33 -9.62 -0.96 6.08
CA GLU A 33 -8.71 0.16 6.35
C GLU A 33 -7.29 -0.33 6.62
N MET A 34 -7.12 -1.38 7.43
CA MET A 34 -5.81 -1.97 7.72
C MET A 34 -5.15 -2.54 6.46
N ILE A 35 -5.91 -3.20 5.58
CA ILE A 35 -5.41 -3.69 4.29
C ILE A 35 -4.92 -2.52 3.43
N THR A 36 -5.71 -1.44 3.37
CA THR A 36 -5.35 -0.23 2.60
C THR A 36 -4.07 0.40 3.14
N GLN A 37 -3.93 0.51 4.46
CA GLN A 37 -2.73 1.04 5.11
C GLN A 37 -1.50 0.15 4.85
N MET A 38 -1.65 -1.18 4.93
CA MET A 38 -0.59 -2.13 4.57
C MET A 38 -0.14 -1.98 3.11
N THR A 39 -1.08 -1.84 2.17
CA THR A 39 -0.76 -1.64 0.75
C THR A 39 0.00 -0.33 0.53
N GLN A 40 -0.42 0.75 1.18
CA GLN A 40 0.26 2.05 1.11
C GLN A 40 1.68 1.98 1.70
N LEU A 41 1.86 1.27 2.82
CA LEU A 41 3.15 1.09 3.45
C LEU A 41 4.10 0.26 2.58
N ASN A 42 3.61 -0.83 1.98
CA ASN A 42 4.40 -1.63 1.04
C ASN A 42 4.83 -0.82 -0.19
N SER A 43 3.91 -0.07 -0.80
CA SER A 43 4.26 0.79 -1.94
C SER A 43 5.31 1.85 -1.56
N THR A 44 5.22 2.39 -0.35
CA THR A 44 6.18 3.37 0.17
C THR A 44 7.54 2.72 0.42
N LEU A 45 7.57 1.52 1.00
CA LEU A 45 8.79 0.75 1.23
C LEU A 45 9.50 0.41 -0.09
N GLU A 46 8.76 -0.08 -1.09
CA GLU A 46 9.30 -0.39 -2.42
C GLU A 46 9.93 0.86 -3.06
N ARG A 47 9.25 2.01 -2.97
CA ARG A 47 9.78 3.28 -3.47
C ARG A 47 11.07 3.66 -2.74
N HIS A 48 11.11 3.55 -1.42
CA HIS A 48 12.32 3.87 -0.64
C HIS A 48 13.48 2.92 -0.89
N MET A 49 13.20 1.61 -1.05
CA MET A 49 14.23 0.63 -1.41
C MET A 49 14.82 0.94 -2.78
N ASN A 50 13.97 1.21 -3.78
CA ASN A 50 14.43 1.60 -5.12
C ASN A 50 15.25 2.90 -5.10
N GLU A 51 14.80 3.90 -4.33
CA GLU A 51 15.53 5.17 -4.15
C GLU A 51 16.89 4.94 -3.47
N THR A 52 16.96 4.06 -2.47
CA THR A 52 18.19 3.74 -1.72
C THR A 52 19.20 3.02 -2.61
N VAL A 53 18.76 2.00 -3.34
CA VAL A 53 19.58 1.30 -4.33
C VAL A 53 20.11 2.30 -5.35
N ARG A 54 19.25 3.19 -5.86
CA ARG A 54 19.64 4.25 -6.79
C ARG A 54 20.75 5.15 -6.25
N LEU A 55 20.58 5.63 -5.01
CA LEU A 55 21.50 6.56 -4.37
C LEU A 55 22.82 5.90 -3.95
N ALA A 56 22.82 4.60 -3.65
CA ALA A 56 24.03 3.86 -3.27
C ALA A 56 24.83 3.37 -4.49
N GLU A 57 24.15 2.87 -5.53
CA GLU A 57 24.82 2.31 -6.72
C GLU A 57 25.42 3.40 -7.62
N TYR A 58 24.74 4.54 -7.78
CA TYR A 58 25.20 5.59 -8.70
C TYR A 58 26.59 6.16 -8.34
N PRO A 59 26.88 6.52 -7.07
CA PRO A 59 28.21 6.96 -6.67
C PRO A 59 29.29 5.89 -6.85
N LEU A 60 28.98 4.63 -6.53
CA LEU A 60 29.93 3.51 -6.67
C LEU A 60 30.30 3.29 -8.15
N LEU A 61 29.31 3.25 -9.03
CA LEU A 61 29.54 3.15 -10.48
C LEU A 61 30.34 4.34 -11.01
N MET A 62 30.03 5.56 -10.54
CA MET A 62 30.78 6.75 -10.92
C MET A 62 32.21 6.78 -10.36
N GLN A 63 32.49 6.08 -9.26
CA GLN A 63 33.84 5.92 -8.71
C GLN A 63 34.64 4.93 -9.56
N TYR A 64 34.07 3.76 -9.89
CA TYR A 64 34.71 2.78 -10.78
C TYR A 64 35.09 3.39 -12.13
N VAL A 65 34.23 4.22 -12.72
CA VAL A 65 34.52 4.85 -14.02
C VAL A 65 35.61 5.92 -13.94
N ARG A 66 35.87 6.52 -12.76
CA ARG A 66 37.03 7.40 -12.57
C ARG A 66 38.35 6.63 -12.46
N HIS A 67 38.29 5.32 -12.25
CA HIS A 67 39.47 4.46 -12.09
C HIS A 67 39.67 3.55 -13.32
N LEU A 68 38.83 3.69 -14.35
CA LEU A 68 39.10 3.12 -15.67
C LEU A 68 40.34 3.82 -16.25
N ASP A 69 41.19 3.03 -16.90
CA ASP A 69 42.51 3.41 -17.41
C ASP A 69 42.47 4.77 -18.14
N PRO A 70 43.38 5.71 -17.84
CA PRO A 70 43.39 7.04 -18.47
C PRO A 70 43.60 7.03 -19.98
N GLU A 71 43.98 5.89 -20.58
CA GLU A 71 44.06 5.73 -22.04
C GLU A 71 42.69 5.56 -22.71
N ASP A 72 41.66 5.14 -21.98
CA ASP A 72 40.33 4.87 -22.53
C ASP A 72 39.28 5.87 -22.03
N GLN A 73 39.61 7.16 -22.11
CA GLN A 73 38.71 8.25 -21.70
C GLN A 73 37.40 8.27 -22.51
N VAL A 74 37.44 7.75 -23.74
CA VAL A 74 36.26 7.65 -24.61
C VAL A 74 35.29 6.62 -24.07
N ALA A 75 35.76 5.42 -23.70
CA ALA A 75 34.92 4.42 -23.05
C ALA A 75 34.41 4.90 -21.69
N ALA A 76 35.28 5.50 -20.86
CA ALA A 76 34.87 6.04 -19.56
C ALA A 76 33.79 7.14 -19.68
N LYS A 77 33.86 7.98 -20.71
CA LYS A 77 32.83 9.00 -21.01
C LYS A 77 31.52 8.36 -21.46
N ALA A 78 31.58 7.35 -22.33
CA ALA A 78 30.40 6.60 -22.78
C ALA A 78 29.71 5.87 -21.64
N VAL A 79 30.48 5.24 -20.74
CA VAL A 79 29.94 4.55 -19.55
C VAL A 79 29.31 5.55 -18.57
N LYS A 80 29.95 6.71 -18.31
CA LYS A 80 29.33 7.80 -17.51
C LYS A 80 28.00 8.25 -18.09
N GLN A 81 27.93 8.44 -19.41
CA GLN A 81 26.70 8.85 -20.09
C GLN A 81 25.62 7.78 -20.02
N SER A 82 25.95 6.52 -20.27
CA SER A 82 25.00 5.40 -20.18
C SER A 82 24.42 5.23 -18.78
N ILE A 83 25.26 5.33 -17.74
CA ILE A 83 24.83 5.36 -16.34
C ILE A 83 23.88 6.55 -16.12
N HIS A 84 24.28 7.75 -16.53
CA HIS A 84 23.45 8.95 -16.34
C HIS A 84 22.08 8.82 -17.02
N GLU A 85 22.00 8.30 -18.24
CA GLU A 85 20.74 8.10 -18.96
C GLU A 85 19.84 7.05 -18.30
N LYS A 86 20.40 5.90 -17.90
CA LYS A 86 19.66 4.85 -17.18
C LYS A 86 19.01 5.39 -15.90
N TYR A 87 19.77 6.18 -15.12
CA TYR A 87 19.26 6.75 -13.87
C TYR A 87 18.34 7.97 -14.07
N LYS A 88 18.42 8.66 -15.22
CA LYS A 88 17.49 9.73 -15.60
C LYS A 88 16.13 9.18 -16.08
N LEU A 89 16.10 7.99 -16.69
CA LEU A 89 14.88 7.32 -17.11
C LEU A 89 14.08 6.75 -15.92
N ASN A 90 14.76 6.29 -14.87
CA ASN A 90 14.13 5.81 -13.63
C ASN A 90 13.61 6.94 -12.70
N ARG A 91 13.48 8.17 -13.20
CA ARG A 91 12.91 9.34 -12.48
C ARG A 91 11.45 9.64 -12.85
N LYS A 92 10.88 8.95 -13.85
CA LYS A 92 9.46 9.05 -14.23
C LYS A 92 8.68 7.89 -13.64
#